data_AF-A0A359DEI5-F1
#
_entry.id   AF-A0A359DEI5-F1
#
_cell.length_a   1.000
_cell.length_b   1.000
_cell.length_c   1.000
_cell.angle_alpha   90.00
_cell.angle_beta   90.00
_cell.angle_gamma   90.00
#
_symmetry.space_group_name_H-M   'P 1'
#
loop_
_entity.id
_entity.type
_entity.pdbx_description
1 polymer ?
#
loop_
_entity_poly.entity_id
_entity_poly.type
_entity_poly.pdbx_seq_one_letter_code
_entity_poly.pdbx_strand_id
1 'polypeptide(L)'
;MKRADLIWTLIGLGAVLLSGFLLYHEVRNISFEEIADSLRAIPQLNWLLAAGATLGAYSALAWYDRIAIAHLGKKISWRFITLCSFTTYALAHNIGASMFSGALVR
;
A
#
# COMPACT_ATOMS: atom_id res chain seq x y z
N MET A 1 10.44 4.63 28.02
CA MET A 1 9.90 5.06 26.72
C MET A 1 9.71 6.57 26.75
N LYS A 2 10.26 7.33 25.79
CA LYS A 2 10.18 8.80 25.81
C LYS A 2 8.71 9.20 25.65
N ARG A 3 8.20 10.13 26.46
CA ARG A 3 6.78 10.56 26.44
C ARG A 3 6.27 10.91 25.03
N ALA A 4 7.15 11.42 24.17
CA ALA A 4 6.87 11.69 22.76
C ALA A 4 6.45 10.45 21.97
N ASP A 5 7.08 9.30 22.21
CA ASP A 5 6.73 8.04 21.50
C ASP A 5 5.33 7.57 21.88
N LEU A 6 4.96 7.72 23.16
CA LEU A 6 3.63 7.36 23.65
C LEU A 6 2.55 8.24 23.01
N ILE A 7 2.80 9.54 22.87
CA ILE A 7 1.87 10.48 22.23
C ILE A 7 1.65 10.08 20.76
N TRP A 8 2.72 9.80 20.01
CA TRP A 8 2.59 9.38 18.61
C TRP A 8 1.85 8.05 18.45
N THR A 9 2.11 7.08 19.33
CA THR A 9 1.36 5.81 19.33
C THR A 9 -0.13 6.03 19.61
N LEU A 10 -0.47 6.89 20.58
CA LEU A 10 -1.87 7.19 20.91
C LEU A 10 -2.58 7.92 19.77
N ILE A 11 -1.90 8.85 19.09
CA ILE A 11 -2.43 9.53 17.90
C ILE A 11 -2.68 8.51 16.79
N GLY A 12 -1.70 7.65 16.50
CA GLY A 12 -1.85 6.61 15.47
C GLY A 12 -3.00 5.65 15.77
N LEU A 13 -3.10 5.18 17.02
CA LEU A 13 -4.19 4.31 17.46
C LEU A 13 -5.54 5.03 17.38
N GLY A 14 -5.61 6.28 17.82
CA GLY A 14 -6.81 7.12 17.71
C GLY A 14 -7.26 7.31 16.26
N ALA A 15 -6.31 7.55 15.34
CA ALA A 15 -6.60 7.66 13.91
C ALA A 15 -7.17 6.35 13.35
N VAL A 16 -6.57 5.19 13.68
CA VAL A 16 -7.06 3.87 13.25
C VAL A 16 -8.47 3.61 13.78
N LEU A 17 -8.73 3.86 15.06
CA LEU A 17 -10.05 3.66 15.67
C LEU A 17 -11.10 4.60 15.06
N LEU A 18 -10.76 5.87 14.86
CA LEU A 18 -11.65 6.84 14.24
C LEU A 18 -11.95 6.47 12.78
N SER A 19 -10.93 6.14 11.99
CA SER A 19 -11.12 5.68 10.61
C SER A 19 -11.98 4.42 10.54
N GLY A 20 -11.75 3.44 11.42
CA GLY A 20 -12.56 2.24 11.51
C GLY A 20 -14.02 2.53 11.91
N PHE A 21 -14.23 3.45 12.86
CA PHE A 21 -15.56 3.88 13.27
C PHE A 21 -16.32 4.57 12.13
N LEU A 22 -15.66 5.49 11.41
CA LEU A 22 -16.25 6.18 10.26
C LEU A 22 -16.60 5.19 9.14
N LEU A 23 -15.68 4.28 8.79
CA LEU A 23 -15.94 3.25 7.80
C LEU A 23 -17.12 2.35 8.20
N TYR A 24 -17.19 1.93 9.47
CA TYR A 24 -18.32 1.16 9.96
C TYR A 24 -19.63 1.93 9.86
N HIS A 25 -19.63 3.22 10.20
CA HIS A 25 -20.82 4.07 10.13
C HIS A 25 -21.33 4.27 8.69
N GLU A 26 -20.42 4.39 7.72
CA GLU A 26 -20.80 4.50 6.31
C GLU A 26 -21.27 3.15 5.76
N VAL A 27 -20.50 2.08 5.97
CA VAL A 27 -20.75 0.77 5.36
C VAL A 27 -21.99 0.09 5.94
N ARG A 28 -22.33 0.29 7.22
CA ARG A 28 -23.53 -0.32 7.84
C ARG A 28 -24.85 0.09 7.20
N ASN A 29 -24.87 1.21 6.48
CA ASN A 29 -26.06 1.71 5.79
C ASN A 29 -26.13 1.23 4.34
N ILE A 30 -25.09 0.54 3.84
CA ILE A 30 -25.00 0.04 2.46
C ILE A 30 -25.32 -1.45 2.45
N SER A 31 -26.27 -1.85 1.60
CA SER A 31 -26.58 -3.26 1.36
C SER A 31 -25.53 -3.92 0.46
N PHE A 32 -25.36 -5.24 0.59
CA PHE A 32 -24.45 -5.99 -0.30
C PHE A 32 -24.84 -5.89 -1.78
N GLU A 33 -26.13 -5.75 -2.08
CA GLU A 33 -26.64 -5.57 -3.43
C GLU A 33 -26.20 -4.23 -4.02
N GLU A 34 -26.33 -3.14 -3.26
CA GLU A 34 -25.86 -1.80 -3.68
C GLU A 34 -24.36 -1.77 -3.96
N ILE A 35 -23.55 -2.51 -3.19
CA ILE A 35 -22.11 -2.65 -3.45
C ILE A 35 -21.88 -3.38 -4.78
N ALA A 36 -22.58 -4.48 -5.01
CA ALA A 36 -22.44 -5.27 -6.24
C ALA A 36 -22.86 -4.47 -7.48
N ASP A 37 -23.96 -3.72 -7.38
CA ASP A 37 -24.45 -2.88 -8.47
C ASP A 37 -23.51 -1.69 -8.72
N SER A 38 -22.95 -1.09 -7.67
CA SER A 38 -21.92 -0.05 -7.80
C SER A 38 -20.68 -0.58 -8.52
N LEU A 39 -20.22 -1.79 -8.21
CA LEU A 39 -19.08 -2.41 -8.89
C LEU A 39 -19.38 -2.72 -10.38
N ARG A 40 -20.60 -3.15 -10.68
CA ARG A 40 -21.06 -3.40 -12.07
C ARG A 40 -21.24 -2.11 -12.87
N ALA A 41 -21.56 -1.01 -12.20
CA ALA A 41 -21.68 0.30 -12.84
C ALA A 41 -20.32 0.86 -13.30
N ILE A 42 -19.20 0.35 -12.76
CA ILE A 42 -17.86 0.78 -13.18
C ILE A 42 -17.57 0.26 -14.60
N PRO A 43 -17.28 1.15 -15.57
CA PRO A 43 -16.95 0.74 -16.93
C PRO A 43 -15.71 -0.17 -16.97
N GLN A 44 -15.71 -1.16 -17.86
CA GLN A 44 -14.55 -2.05 -18.08
C GLN A 44 -13.26 -1.29 -18.39
N LEU A 45 -13.36 -0.15 -19.09
CA LEU A 45 -12.22 0.71 -19.38
C LEU A 45 -11.56 1.24 -18.10
N ASN A 46 -12.34 1.60 -17.08
CA ASN A 46 -11.81 2.11 -15.81
C ASN A 46 -11.04 1.01 -15.06
N TRP A 47 -11.53 -0.24 -15.11
CA TRP A 47 -10.79 -1.38 -14.58
C TRP A 47 -9.45 -1.60 -15.29
N LEU A 48 -9.44 -1.50 -16.62
CA LEU A 48 -8.21 -1.63 -17.41
C LEU A 48 -7.23 -0.48 -17.12
N LEU A 49 -7.72 0.75 -16.99
CA LEU A 49 -6.91 1.91 -16.62
C LEU A 49 -6.35 1.77 -15.20
N ALA A 50 -7.14 1.29 -14.24
CA ALA A 50 -6.68 1.03 -12.87
C ALA A 50 -5.58 -0.03 -12.82
N ALA A 51 -5.74 -1.12 -13.58
CA ALA A 51 -4.71 -2.16 -13.71
C ALA A 51 -3.44 -1.61 -14.38
N GLY A 52 -3.59 -0.84 -15.47
CA GLY A 52 -2.48 -0.19 -16.18
C GLY A 52 -1.73 0.81 -15.29
N ALA A 53 -2.44 1.64 -14.54
CA ALA A 53 -1.85 2.58 -13.58
C ALA A 53 -1.09 1.85 -12.48
N THR A 54 -1.63 0.74 -11.97
CA THR A 54 -0.97 -0.11 -10.97
C THR A 54 0.33 -0.72 -11.52
N LEU A 55 0.29 -1.29 -12.73
CA LEU A 55 1.48 -1.80 -13.41
C LEU A 55 2.52 -0.71 -13.66
N GLY A 56 2.08 0.49 -14.06
CA GLY A 56 2.95 1.65 -14.24
C GLY A 56 3.63 2.08 -12.94
N ALA A 57 2.88 2.15 -11.84
CA ALA A 57 3.40 2.46 -10.51
C ALA A 57 4.48 1.45 -10.10
N TYR A 58 4.18 0.15 -10.10
CA TYR A 58 5.16 -0.87 -9.73
C TYR A 58 6.37 -0.91 -10.67
N SER A 59 6.19 -0.61 -11.95
CA SER A 59 7.31 -0.48 -12.91
C SER A 59 8.22 0.70 -12.56
N ALA A 60 7.65 1.84 -12.13
CA ALA A 60 8.42 2.99 -11.68
C ALA A 60 9.21 2.68 -10.40
N LEU A 61 8.62 1.93 -9.45
CA LEU A 61 9.33 1.48 -8.25
C LEU A 61 10.49 0.51 -8.58
N ALA A 62 10.28 -0.44 -9.50
CA ALA A 62 11.37 -1.30 -9.97
C ALA A 62 12.49 -0.52 -10.67
N TRP A 63 12.12 0.54 -11.41
CA TRP A 63 13.09 1.42 -12.06
C TRP A 63 13.90 2.23 -11.03
N TYR A 64 13.26 2.70 -9.97
CA TYR A 64 13.90 3.37 -8.84
C TYR A 64 15.03 2.50 -8.25
N ASP A 65 14.74 1.23 -7.96
CA ASP A 65 15.73 0.30 -7.40
C ASP A 65 16.87 -0.01 -8.38
N ARG A 66 16.58 -0.07 -9.68
CA ARG A 66 17.63 -0.26 -10.69
C ARG A 66 18.55 0.95 -10.78
N ILE A 67 18.02 2.16 -10.68
CA ILE A 67 18.84 3.38 -10.62
C ILE A 67 19.75 3.30 -9.39
N ALA A 68 19.24 2.91 -8.22
CA ALA A 68 20.03 2.77 -7.01
C ALA A 68 21.16 1.73 -7.17
N ILE A 69 20.86 0.55 -7.72
CA ILE A 69 21.84 -0.52 -7.96
C ILE A 69 22.90 -0.09 -9.00
N ALA A 70 22.49 0.65 -10.04
CA ALA A 70 23.41 1.19 -11.05
C ALA A 70 24.37 2.23 -10.45
N HIS A 71 23.88 3.10 -9.55
CA HIS A 71 24.73 4.04 -8.80
C HIS A 71 25.73 3.32 -7.88
N LEU A 72 25.37 2.16 -7.34
CA LEU A 72 26.26 1.32 -6.54
C LEU A 72 27.28 0.52 -7.38
N GLY A 73 27.26 0.66 -8.72
CA GLY A 73 28.16 -0.05 -9.63
C GLY A 73 27.93 -1.56 -9.71
N LYS A 74 26.80 -2.06 -9.20
CA LYS A 74 26.46 -3.49 -9.20
C LYS A 74 25.64 -3.85 -10.44
N LYS A 75 25.91 -5.01 -11.04
CA LYS A 75 25.15 -5.54 -12.18
C LYS A 75 24.27 -6.69 -11.72
N ILE A 76 23.00 -6.39 -11.45
CA ILE A 76 21.97 -7.38 -11.10
C ILE A 76 20.97 -7.47 -12.27
N SER A 77 20.43 -8.66 -12.52
CA SER A 77 19.48 -8.87 -13.62
C SER A 77 18.20 -8.04 -13.41
N TRP A 78 17.72 -7.41 -14.47
CA TRP A 78 16.52 -6.56 -14.44
C TRP A 78 15.29 -7.30 -13.92
N ARG A 79 15.08 -8.55 -14.34
CA ARG A 79 13.96 -9.38 -13.89
C ARG A 79 13.99 -9.64 -12.39
N PHE A 80 15.18 -9.88 -11.84
CA PHE A 80 15.35 -10.11 -10.41
C PHE A 80 15.05 -8.83 -9.60
N ILE A 81 15.53 -7.67 -10.06
CA ILE A 81 15.22 -6.37 -9.43
C ILE A 81 13.72 -6.16 -9.44
N THR A 82 13.08 -6.22 -10.62
CA THR A 82 11.63 -5.99 -10.74
C THR A 82 10.80 -6.92 -9.87
N LEU A 83 11.10 -8.23 -9.84
CA LEU A 83 10.36 -9.19 -9.02
C LEU A 83 10.56 -8.95 -7.52
N CYS A 84 11.79 -8.66 -7.09
CA CYS A 84 12.12 -8.38 -5.70
C CYS A 84 11.46 -7.08 -5.22
N SER A 85 11.60 -6.01 -6.00
CA SER A 85 10.95 -4.72 -5.75
C SER A 85 9.44 -4.89 -5.68
N PHE A 86 8.82 -5.52 -6.68
CA PHE A 86 7.39 -5.75 -6.71
C PHE A 86 6.91 -6.48 -5.45
N THR A 87 7.54 -7.60 -5.09
CA THR A 87 7.14 -8.40 -3.92
C THR A 87 7.31 -7.61 -2.63
N THR A 88 8.45 -6.93 -2.47
CA THR A 88 8.75 -6.14 -1.27
C THR A 88 7.78 -4.97 -1.11
N TYR A 89 7.52 -4.23 -2.19
CA TYR A 89 6.59 -3.11 -2.16
C TYR A 89 5.13 -3.54 -2.05
N ALA A 90 4.72 -4.65 -2.68
CA ALA A 90 3.38 -5.19 -2.52
C ALA A 90 3.13 -5.58 -1.05
N LEU A 91 4.08 -6.27 -0.41
CA LEU A 91 4.01 -6.58 1.01
C LEU A 91 4.02 -5.30 1.86
N ALA A 92 4.91 -4.35 1.57
CA ALA A 92 5.04 -3.12 2.34
C ALA A 92 3.78 -2.25 2.28
N HIS A 93 3.13 -2.15 1.13
CA HIS A 93 1.91 -1.35 0.95
C HIS A 93 0.65 -2.03 1.49
N ASN A 94 0.54 -3.36 1.42
CA ASN A 94 -0.66 -4.07 1.87
C ASN A 94 -0.63 -4.45 3.36
N ILE A 95 0.51 -4.91 3.86
CA ILE A 95 0.66 -5.33 5.26
C ILE A 95 1.02 -4.13 6.14
N GLY A 96 1.47 -3.04 5.52
CA GLY A 96 2.12 -1.96 6.24
C GLY A 96 3.43 -2.51 6.80
N ALA A 97 4.48 -2.58 5.98
CA ALA A 97 5.81 -2.82 6.53
C ALA A 97 6.13 -1.82 7.64
N SER A 98 5.45 -0.67 7.75
CA SER A 98 5.52 0.22 8.91
C SER A 98 4.95 -0.36 10.22
N MET A 99 3.92 -1.21 10.19
CA MET A 99 3.38 -1.88 11.40
C MET A 99 4.33 -2.97 11.93
N PHE A 100 5.03 -3.69 11.05
CA PHE A 100 6.01 -4.71 11.45
C PHE A 100 7.44 -4.18 11.58
N SER A 101 7.89 -3.29 10.69
CA SER A 101 9.22 -2.63 10.73
C SER A 101 9.30 -1.57 11.82
N GLY A 102 8.22 -0.82 12.09
CA GLY A 102 8.16 0.12 13.22
C GLY A 102 8.21 -0.56 14.60
N ALA A 103 7.77 -1.82 14.68
CA ALA A 103 7.86 -2.66 15.88
C ALA A 103 9.17 -3.48 15.96
N LEU A 104 9.78 -3.83 14.82
CA LEU A 104 11.06 -4.56 14.76
C LEU A 104 12.29 -3.66 14.85
N VAL A 105 12.15 -2.34 14.65
CA VAL A 105 13.25 -1.35 14.68
C VAL A 105 13.14 -0.42 15.92
N ARG A 106 12.57 -0.92 17.03
CA ARG A 106 12.72 -0.31 18.36
C ARG A 106 13.12 -1.34 19.39
#